data_AF-A0A061QWE2-F1
#
_entry.id   AF-A0A061QWE2-F1
#
_cell.length_a   1.000
_cell.length_b   1.000
_cell.length_c   1.000
_cell.angle_alpha   90.00
_cell.angle_beta   90.00
_cell.angle_gamma   90.00
#
_symmetry.space_group_name_H-M   'P 1'
#
loop_
_entity.id
_entity.type
_entity.pdbx_description
1 polymer ?
#
loop_
_entity_poly.entity_id
_entity_poly.type
_entity_poly.pdbx_seq_one_letter_code
_entity_poly.pdbx_strand_id
1 'polypeptide(L)'
;MGQWMLIIEICLPVPAVLLCLLFLPAPWRIRHWILFLTERVMSFPLLGGTKLIHLMLLITGIALIGTTHMTWRTAESARAQLEEAGPVSPNIRLGILGQKWRQERNFWIALLCFLSWVTLYRLYHLLLKKDELEHTIRELRESRSTGSERPELGGKKAVHSTSSDTPSAPPMPAAPETDSSVECSPRALAFAVLSGRANARVAAPWDMTPPLPSLPICPLQ
;
A
#
# COMPACT_ATOMS: atom_id res chain seq x y z
N MET A 1 30.35 7.30 -6.58
CA MET A 1 28.99 7.80 -6.29
C MET A 1 28.13 6.60 -5.91
N GLY A 2 27.46 6.68 -4.76
CA GLY A 2 26.91 5.50 -4.09
C GLY A 2 25.76 4.84 -4.86
N GLN A 3 25.67 3.52 -4.77
CA GLN A 3 24.53 2.70 -5.23
C GLN A 3 23.16 3.30 -4.83
N TRP A 4 23.14 4.06 -3.73
CA TRP A 4 22.02 4.84 -3.24
C TRP A 4 21.46 5.88 -4.22
N MET A 5 22.31 6.52 -5.02
CA MET A 5 21.89 7.58 -5.95
C MET A 5 21.01 7.00 -7.07
N LEU A 6 21.35 5.81 -7.56
CA LEU A 6 20.58 5.09 -8.58
C LEU A 6 19.17 4.71 -8.07
N ILE A 7 19.07 4.28 -6.81
CA ILE A 7 17.79 3.92 -6.19
C ILE A 7 16.88 5.16 -6.10
N ILE A 8 17.40 6.29 -5.63
CA ILE A 8 16.60 7.51 -5.50
C ILE A 8 16.18 8.03 -6.87
N GLU A 9 17.13 8.12 -7.80
CA GLU A 9 16.94 8.86 -9.04
C GLU A 9 16.13 8.07 -10.07
N ILE A 10 16.14 6.73 -10.00
CA ILE A 10 15.39 5.89 -10.93
C ILE A 10 14.15 5.28 -10.28
N CYS A 11 14.24 4.75 -9.05
CA CYS A 11 13.15 3.95 -8.48
C CYS A 11 12.04 4.78 -7.83
N LEU A 12 12.32 6.03 -7.44
CA LEU A 12 11.36 6.90 -6.75
C LEU A 12 10.49 7.76 -7.69
N PRO A 13 11.00 8.40 -8.76
CA PRO A 13 10.16 9.27 -9.58
C PRO A 13 9.12 8.52 -10.38
N VAL A 14 9.42 7.29 -10.82
CA VAL A 14 8.51 6.48 -11.63
C VAL A 14 7.19 6.18 -10.89
N PRO A 15 7.18 5.54 -9.70
CA PRO A 15 5.93 5.30 -8.99
C PRO A 15 5.28 6.59 -8.53
N ALA A 16 6.05 7.64 -8.18
CA ALA A 16 5.49 8.92 -7.76
C ALA A 16 4.71 9.60 -8.89
N VAL A 17 5.27 9.66 -10.11
CA VAL A 17 4.59 10.24 -11.27
C VAL A 17 3.34 9.45 -11.63
N LEU A 18 3.41 8.12 -11.66
CA LEU A 18 2.24 7.27 -11.92
C LEU A 18 1.16 7.42 -10.86
N LEU A 19 1.56 7.49 -9.58
CA LEU A 19 0.64 7.70 -8.47
C LEU A 19 -0.05 9.07 -8.58
N CYS A 20 0.72 10.13 -8.86
CA CYS A 20 0.18 11.46 -9.12
C CYS A 20 -0.83 11.43 -10.28
N LEU A 21 -0.47 10.83 -11.41
CA LEU A 21 -1.36 10.67 -12.56
C LEU A 21 -2.67 9.95 -12.20
N LEU A 22 -2.60 8.89 -11.39
CA LEU A 22 -3.79 8.15 -10.94
C LEU A 22 -4.66 8.93 -9.95
N PHE A 23 -4.09 9.88 -9.20
CA PHE A 23 -4.85 10.72 -8.27
C PHE A 23 -5.51 11.92 -8.93
N LEU A 24 -5.14 12.29 -10.17
CA LEU A 24 -5.83 13.38 -10.85
C LEU A 24 -7.29 13.00 -11.16
N PRO A 25 -8.27 13.84 -10.80
CA PRO A 25 -9.66 13.67 -11.23
C PRO A 25 -9.77 13.99 -12.72
N ALA A 26 -9.45 13.01 -13.55
CA ALA A 26 -9.41 13.16 -15.00
C ALA A 26 -10.75 12.74 -15.64
N PRO A 27 -11.16 13.36 -16.78
CA PRO A 27 -12.31 12.91 -17.54
C PRO A 27 -12.11 11.47 -18.05
N TRP A 28 -13.23 10.77 -18.30
CA TRP A 28 -13.26 9.33 -18.57
C TRP A 28 -12.25 8.83 -19.60
N ARG A 29 -12.05 9.56 -20.70
CA ARG A 29 -11.08 9.22 -21.76
C ARG A 29 -9.65 9.22 -21.23
N ILE A 30 -9.28 10.26 -20.47
CA ILE A 30 -7.94 10.42 -19.92
C ILE A 30 -7.69 9.34 -18.86
N ARG A 31 -8.70 9.00 -18.05
CA ARG A 31 -8.59 7.92 -17.06
C ARG A 31 -8.25 6.57 -17.72
N HIS A 32 -8.92 6.20 -18.82
CA HIS A 32 -8.61 4.97 -19.55
C HIS A 32 -7.17 4.98 -20.09
N TRP A 33 -6.73 6.12 -20.64
CA TRP A 33 -5.35 6.28 -21.10
C TRP A 33 -4.33 6.15 -19.97
N ILE A 34 -4.60 6.73 -18.80
CA ILE A 34 -3.73 6.61 -17.62
C ILE A 34 -3.69 5.17 -17.12
N LEU A 35 -4.83 4.47 -17.08
CA LEU A 35 -4.89 3.06 -16.69
C LEU A 35 -4.12 2.17 -17.67
N PHE A 36 -4.31 2.39 -18.98
CA PHE A 36 -3.58 1.68 -20.02
C PHE A 36 -2.05 1.94 -19.93
N LEU A 37 -1.65 3.20 -19.72
CA LEU A 37 -0.25 3.55 -19.51
C LEU A 37 0.32 2.87 -18.26
N THR A 38 -0.42 2.90 -17.15
CA THR A 38 -0.01 2.26 -15.89
C THR A 38 0.12 0.74 -16.06
N GLU A 39 -0.85 0.11 -16.72
CA GLU A 39 -0.82 -1.31 -17.06
C GLU A 39 0.39 -1.64 -17.92
N ARG A 40 0.68 -0.81 -18.94
CA ARG A 40 1.82 -1.02 -19.84
C ARG A 40 3.15 -0.94 -19.10
N VAL A 41 3.29 0.01 -18.19
CA VAL A 41 4.51 0.15 -17.37
C VAL A 41 4.62 -1.00 -16.36
N MET A 42 3.55 -1.36 -15.65
CA MET A 42 3.58 -2.43 -14.65
C MET A 42 3.77 -3.83 -15.25
N SER A 43 3.13 -4.07 -16.40
CA SER A 43 3.15 -5.36 -17.10
C SER A 43 4.28 -5.47 -18.12
N PHE A 44 5.25 -4.54 -18.10
CA PHE A 44 6.43 -4.66 -18.94
C PHE A 44 7.17 -5.97 -18.60
N PRO A 45 7.23 -6.94 -19.54
CA PRO A 45 7.85 -8.23 -19.27
C PRO A 45 9.37 -8.03 -19.25
N LEU A 46 9.99 -8.26 -18.11
CA LEU A 46 11.44 -8.39 -18.01
C LEU A 46 11.88 -9.82 -18.32
N LEU A 47 13.19 -10.02 -18.48
CA LEU A 47 13.77 -11.33 -18.75
C LEU A 47 13.21 -12.39 -17.78
N GLY A 48 12.62 -13.44 -18.33
CA GLY A 48 12.03 -14.55 -17.56
C GLY A 48 10.53 -14.43 -17.26
N GLY A 49 9.80 -13.50 -17.91
CA GLY A 49 8.33 -13.42 -17.79
C GLY A 49 7.83 -12.82 -16.47
N THR A 50 8.75 -12.35 -15.62
CA THR A 50 8.39 -11.64 -14.40
C THR A 50 7.94 -10.21 -14.75
N LYS A 51 6.82 -9.79 -14.17
CA LYS A 51 6.31 -8.42 -14.34
C LYS A 51 7.22 -7.44 -13.61
N LEU A 52 7.48 -6.28 -14.22
CA LEU A 52 8.29 -5.19 -13.65
C LEU A 52 7.94 -4.89 -12.19
N ILE A 53 6.65 -4.90 -11.84
CA ILE A 53 6.18 -4.59 -10.49
C ILE A 53 6.74 -5.55 -9.43
N HIS A 54 6.82 -6.85 -9.71
CA HIS A 54 7.34 -7.84 -8.76
C HIS A 54 8.85 -7.66 -8.58
N LEU A 55 9.55 -7.37 -9.67
CA LEU A 55 10.99 -7.09 -9.62
C LEU A 55 11.28 -5.82 -8.82
N MET A 56 10.55 -4.73 -9.07
CA MET A 56 10.72 -3.46 -8.35
C MET A 56 10.34 -3.59 -6.87
N LEU A 57 9.27 -4.31 -6.53
CA LEU A 57 8.91 -4.63 -5.14
C LEU A 57 10.00 -5.44 -4.44
N LEU A 58 10.60 -6.42 -5.14
CA LEU A 58 11.69 -7.22 -4.59
C LEU A 58 12.94 -6.36 -4.35
N ILE A 59 13.36 -5.56 -5.34
CA ILE A 59 14.54 -4.68 -5.23
C ILE A 59 14.37 -3.67 -4.10
N THR A 60 13.22 -2.97 -4.06
CA THR A 60 12.94 -1.97 -3.03
C THR A 60 12.75 -2.62 -1.65
N GLY A 61 12.19 -3.83 -1.58
CA GLY A 61 12.10 -4.62 -0.36
C GLY A 61 13.47 -5.02 0.20
N ILE A 62 14.37 -5.51 -0.65
CA ILE A 62 15.76 -5.82 -0.26
C ILE A 62 16.48 -4.55 0.22
N ALA A 63 16.31 -3.42 -0.47
CA ALA A 63 16.88 -2.14 -0.07
C ALA A 63 16.34 -1.67 1.30
N LEU A 64 15.05 -1.84 1.56
CA LEU A 64 14.43 -1.52 2.85
C LEU A 64 14.99 -2.38 3.98
N ILE A 65 15.11 -3.69 3.77
CA ILE A 65 15.69 -4.61 4.76
C ILE A 65 17.15 -4.25 5.02
N GLY A 66 17.93 -4.00 3.97
CA GLY A 66 19.34 -3.61 4.07
C GLY A 66 19.54 -2.32 4.85
N THR A 67 18.74 -1.29 4.57
CA THR A 67 18.81 0.01 5.28
C THR A 67 18.33 -0.09 6.72
N THR A 68 17.33 -0.93 6.99
CA THR A 68 16.88 -1.24 8.36
C THR A 68 17.99 -1.87 9.18
N HIS A 69 18.66 -2.89 8.63
CA HIS A 69 19.78 -3.57 9.28
C HIS A 69 20.96 -2.62 9.53
N MET A 70 21.30 -1.77 8.56
CA MET A 70 22.38 -0.78 8.71
C MET A 70 22.05 0.28 9.76
N THR A 71 20.79 0.74 9.81
CA THR A 71 20.34 1.71 10.80
C THR A 71 20.39 1.11 12.21
N TRP A 72 19.93 -0.13 12.36
CA TRP A 72 19.99 -0.87 13.62
C TRP A 72 21.44 -1.03 14.11
N ARG A 73 22.32 -1.52 13.24
CA ARG A 73 23.75 -1.70 13.57
C ARG A 73 24.43 -0.38 13.94
N THR A 74 24.12 0.70 13.21
CA THR A 74 24.69 2.02 13.47
C THR A 74 24.20 2.58 14.81
N ALA A 75 22.91 2.39 15.12
CA ALA A 75 22.35 2.79 16.40
C ALA A 75 23.00 2.05 17.56
N GLU A 76 23.24 0.74 17.40
CA GLU A 76 23.92 -0.08 18.41
C GLU A 76 25.38 0.34 18.60
N SER A 77 26.14 0.53 17.51
CA SER A 77 27.53 1.00 17.60
C SER A 77 27.63 2.41 18.19
N ALA A 78 26.67 3.28 17.91
CA ALA A 78 26.63 4.63 18.46
C ALA A 78 26.41 4.61 19.98
N ARG A 79 25.60 3.69 20.49
CA ARG A 79 25.39 3.50 21.94
C ARG A 79 26.67 3.00 22.60
N ALA A 80 27.28 1.94 22.07
CA ALA A 80 28.52 1.39 22.61
C ALA A 80 29.65 2.44 22.66
N GLN A 81 29.81 3.24 21.59
CA GLN A 81 30.80 4.32 21.55
C GLN A 81 30.51 5.45 22.55
N LEU A 82 29.23 5.75 22.82
CA LEU A 82 28.86 6.77 23.80
C LEU A 82 29.12 6.31 25.24
N GLU A 83 28.95 5.01 25.52
CA GLU A 83 29.22 4.42 26.83
C GLU A 83 30.73 4.29 27.10
N GLU A 84 31.50 3.83 26.12
CA GLU A 84 32.95 3.62 26.28
C GLU A 84 33.73 4.92 26.35
N ALA A 85 33.30 5.96 25.63
CA ALA A 85 34.12 7.14 25.42
C ALA A 85 34.14 8.16 26.59
N GLY A 86 33.38 7.95 27.67
CA GLY A 86 33.43 8.81 28.87
C GLY A 86 33.18 10.30 28.57
N PRO A 87 33.93 11.26 29.16
CA PRO A 87 33.82 12.69 28.83
C PRO A 87 34.44 12.99 27.45
N VAL A 88 33.76 12.54 26.40
CA VAL A 88 34.16 12.79 25.01
C VAL A 88 34.09 14.27 24.67
N SER A 89 35.04 14.73 23.85
CA SER A 89 34.92 16.01 23.14
C SER A 89 33.59 16.10 22.38
N PRO A 90 32.85 17.23 22.48
CA PRO A 90 31.56 17.42 21.82
C PRO A 90 31.63 17.23 20.30
N ASN A 91 32.79 17.47 19.68
CA ASN A 91 33.00 17.28 18.24
C ASN A 91 32.82 15.82 17.80
N ILE A 92 33.25 14.86 18.62
CA ILE A 92 33.11 13.42 18.31
C ILE A 92 31.64 13.01 18.43
N ARG A 93 30.93 13.51 19.46
CA ARG A 93 29.50 13.25 19.64
C ARG A 93 28.67 13.75 18.46
N LEU A 94 28.98 14.95 17.97
CA LEU A 94 28.38 15.52 16.75
C LEU A 94 28.64 14.64 15.51
N GLY A 95 29.85 14.10 15.38
CA GLY A 95 30.20 13.16 14.32
C GLY A 95 29.33 11.89 14.33
N ILE A 96 29.17 11.27 15.50
CA ILE A 96 28.35 10.06 15.70
C ILE A 96 26.87 10.36 15.39
N LEU A 97 26.33 11.46 15.92
CA LEU A 97 24.97 11.90 15.63
C LEU A 97 24.75 12.15 14.13
N GLY A 98 25.73 12.77 13.47
CA GLY A 98 25.69 13.02 12.03
C GLY A 98 25.63 11.72 11.21
N GLN A 99 26.34 10.66 11.62
CA GLN A 99 26.25 9.36 10.95
C GLN A 99 24.89 8.69 11.17
N LYS A 100 24.37 8.71 12.41
CA LYS A 100 23.05 8.18 12.75
C LYS A 100 21.96 8.85 11.89
N TRP A 101 21.98 10.18 11.81
CA TRP A 101 21.00 10.94 11.03
C TRP A 101 21.02 10.59 9.54
N ARG A 102 22.20 10.40 8.94
CA ARG A 102 22.31 10.00 7.53
C ARG A 102 21.69 8.61 7.29
N GLN A 103 21.92 7.65 8.18
CA GLN A 103 21.36 6.31 8.04
C GLN A 103 19.84 6.32 8.23
N GLU A 104 19.35 7.07 9.22
CA GLU A 104 17.92 7.24 9.47
C GLU A 104 17.20 7.87 8.26
N ARG A 105 17.75 8.93 7.68
CA ARG A 105 17.21 9.53 6.44
C ARG A 105 17.17 8.51 5.29
N ASN A 106 18.23 7.74 5.11
CA ASN A 106 18.28 6.70 4.08
C ASN A 106 17.19 5.63 4.29
N PHE A 107 16.97 5.21 5.54
CA PHE A 107 15.88 4.31 5.89
C PHE A 107 14.51 4.90 5.50
N TRP A 108 14.22 6.15 5.86
CA TRP A 108 12.95 6.80 5.51
C TRP A 108 12.72 6.89 4.01
N ILE A 109 13.75 7.20 3.23
CA ILE A 109 13.64 7.25 1.76
C ILE A 109 13.35 5.85 1.18
N ALA A 110 14.05 4.81 1.67
CA ALA A 110 13.80 3.44 1.22
C ALA A 110 12.38 2.98 1.57
N LEU A 111 11.89 3.33 2.76
CA LEU A 111 10.54 3.04 3.20
C LEU A 111 9.50 3.72 2.32
N LEU A 112 9.66 5.02 2.04
CA LEU A 112 8.75 5.76 1.16
C LEU A 112 8.76 5.20 -0.27
N CYS A 113 9.93 4.82 -0.79
CA CYS A 113 10.04 4.18 -2.09
C CYS A 113 9.28 2.86 -2.12
N PHE A 114 9.50 1.96 -1.15
CA PHE A 114 8.79 0.69 -1.06
C PHE A 114 7.27 0.89 -0.93
N LEU A 115 6.83 1.77 -0.03
CA LEU A 115 5.41 2.09 0.15
C LEU A 115 4.78 2.69 -1.10
N SER A 116 5.50 3.50 -1.87
CA SER A 116 4.99 4.06 -3.12
C SER A 116 4.67 2.96 -4.14
N TRP A 117 5.54 1.97 -4.29
CA TRP A 117 5.31 0.80 -5.17
C TRP A 117 4.15 -0.07 -4.69
N VAL A 118 4.07 -0.36 -3.39
CA VAL A 118 2.97 -1.13 -2.81
C VAL A 118 1.63 -0.40 -3.00
N THR A 119 1.60 0.91 -2.74
CA THR A 119 0.40 1.73 -2.90
C THR A 119 -0.02 1.79 -4.37
N LEU A 120 0.92 1.98 -5.28
CA LEU A 120 0.67 2.00 -6.72
C LEU A 120 0.05 0.68 -7.18
N TYR A 121 0.63 -0.47 -6.77
CA TYR A 121 0.10 -1.80 -7.09
C TYR A 121 -1.33 -1.98 -6.57
N ARG A 122 -1.58 -1.63 -5.30
CA ARG A 122 -2.90 -1.78 -4.69
C ARG A 122 -3.93 -0.86 -5.34
N LEU A 123 -3.58 0.39 -5.61
CA LEU A 123 -4.46 1.38 -6.23
C LEU A 123 -4.82 0.98 -7.66
N TYR A 124 -3.85 0.52 -8.44
CA TYR A 124 -4.06 -0.01 -9.79
C TYR A 124 -5.09 -1.15 -9.79
N HIS A 125 -4.92 -2.14 -8.93
CA HIS A 125 -5.88 -3.25 -8.82
C HIS A 125 -7.28 -2.81 -8.39
N LEU A 126 -7.39 -1.82 -7.50
CA LEU A 126 -8.69 -1.26 -7.12
C LEU A 126 -9.37 -0.54 -8.28
N LEU A 127 -8.59 0.19 -9.09
CA LEU A 127 -9.12 0.91 -10.24
C LEU A 127 -9.58 -0.02 -11.36
N LEU A 128 -8.87 -1.12 -11.61
CA LEU A 128 -9.32 -2.15 -12.55
C LEU A 128 -10.66 -2.76 -12.14
N LYS A 129 -10.79 -3.15 -10.86
CA LYS A 129 -12.05 -3.69 -10.33
C LYS A 129 -13.20 -2.69 -10.42
N LYS A 130 -12.91 -1.43 -10.16
CA LYS A 130 -13.90 -0.35 -10.30
C LYS A 130 -14.34 -0.20 -11.76
N ASP A 131 -13.41 -0.24 -12.70
CA ASP A 131 -13.69 -0.12 -14.13
C ASP A 131 -14.57 -1.27 -14.64
N GLU A 132 -14.23 -2.51 -14.26
CA GLU A 132 -15.04 -3.71 -14.53
C GLU A 132 -16.48 -3.57 -14.01
N LEU A 133 -16.64 -3.11 -12.76
CA LEU A 133 -17.96 -2.85 -12.18
C LEU A 133 -18.72 -1.74 -12.93
N GLU A 134 -18.04 -0.67 -13.33
CA GLU A 134 -18.64 0.43 -14.10
C GLU A 134 -19.14 -0.06 -15.47
N HIS A 135 -18.42 -1.00 -16.10
CA HIS A 135 -18.83 -1.67 -17.34
C HIS A 135 -20.08 -2.55 -17.13
N THR A 136 -20.08 -3.43 -16.12
CA THR A 136 -21.24 -4.28 -15.82
C THR A 136 -22.50 -3.45 -15.51
N ILE A 137 -22.36 -2.36 -14.74
CA ILE A 137 -23.50 -1.47 -14.44
C ILE A 137 -24.04 -0.81 -15.72
N ARG A 138 -23.17 -0.45 -16.67
CA ARG A 138 -23.59 0.16 -17.93
C ARG A 138 -24.38 -0.84 -18.78
N GLU A 139 -23.88 -2.06 -18.94
CA GLU A 139 -24.55 -3.13 -19.70
C GLU A 139 -25.92 -3.49 -19.11
N LEU A 140 -26.02 -3.55 -17.77
CA LEU A 140 -27.28 -3.78 -17.07
C LEU A 140 -28.29 -2.63 -17.26
N ARG A 141 -27.81 -1.37 -17.39
CA ARG A 141 -28.67 -0.22 -17.67
C ARG A 141 -29.17 -0.22 -19.11
N GLU A 142 -28.31 -0.56 -20.07
CA GLU A 142 -28.67 -0.65 -21.48
C GLU A 142 -29.67 -1.78 -21.73
N SER A 143 -29.42 -2.99 -21.19
CA SER A 143 -30.35 -4.13 -21.28
C SER A 143 -31.71 -3.86 -20.63
N ARG A 144 -31.75 -3.12 -19.51
CA ARG A 144 -33.02 -2.70 -18.90
C ARG A 144 -33.80 -1.70 -19.76
N SER A 145 -33.12 -0.84 -20.50
CA SER A 145 -33.76 0.15 -21.37
C SER A 145 -34.37 -0.48 -22.62
N THR A 146 -33.72 -1.52 -23.19
CA THR A 146 -34.22 -2.22 -24.38
C THR A 146 -35.26 -3.29 -24.03
N GLY A 147 -35.17 -3.93 -22.87
CA GLY A 147 -36.15 -4.92 -22.41
C GLY A 147 -37.49 -4.36 -21.91
N SER A 148 -37.68 -3.04 -21.95
CA SER A 148 -38.94 -2.36 -21.58
C SER A 148 -39.79 -1.98 -22.79
N GLU A 149 -39.61 -2.61 -23.95
CA GLU A 149 -40.76 -2.86 -24.83
C GLU A 149 -41.60 -3.95 -24.17
N ARG A 150 -42.36 -3.52 -23.16
CA ARG A 150 -43.53 -4.25 -22.69
C ARG A 150 -44.32 -4.56 -23.97
N PRO A 151 -44.52 -5.84 -24.34
CA PRO A 151 -45.43 -6.15 -25.42
C PRO A 151 -46.76 -5.52 -25.00
N GLU A 152 -47.15 -4.46 -25.70
CA GLU A 152 -48.51 -3.95 -25.67
C GLU A 152 -49.36 -5.17 -26.00
N LEU A 153 -49.94 -5.76 -24.95
CA LEU A 153 -50.99 -6.74 -25.02
C LEU A 153 -52.16 -6.02 -25.71
N GLY A 154 -52.11 -6.00 -27.04
CA GLY A 154 -53.26 -5.84 -27.89
C GLY A 154 -54.23 -6.94 -27.50
N GLY A 155 -55.18 -6.58 -26.66
CA GLY A 155 -56.15 -7.51 -26.12
C GLY A 155 -56.95 -8.17 -27.23
N LYS A 156 -57.04 -9.50 -27.19
CA LYS A 156 -58.21 -10.25 -27.64
C LYS A 156 -58.54 -11.35 -26.64
N LYS A 157 -59.47 -10.96 -25.76
CA LYS A 157 -60.61 -11.70 -25.22
C LYS A 157 -60.80 -13.14 -25.75
N ALA A 158 -60.87 -14.09 -24.82
CA ALA A 158 -61.79 -15.24 -24.69
C ALA A 158 -61.01 -16.47 -24.17
N VAL A 159 -61.17 -16.81 -22.88
CA VAL A 159 -62.12 -17.83 -22.40
C VAL A 159 -61.84 -19.20 -23.02
N HIS A 160 -61.11 -20.05 -22.28
CA HIS A 160 -61.60 -21.40 -21.99
C HIS A 160 -60.88 -22.01 -20.79
N SER A 161 -61.67 -22.29 -19.76
CA SER A 161 -61.38 -23.21 -18.66
C SER A 161 -61.08 -24.61 -19.21
N THR A 162 -60.23 -25.41 -18.54
CA THR A 162 -60.49 -26.82 -18.13
C THR A 162 -59.28 -27.43 -17.37
N SER A 163 -59.58 -27.87 -16.15
CA SER A 163 -59.05 -28.96 -15.29
C SER A 163 -57.57 -29.43 -15.40
N SER A 164 -56.83 -29.40 -14.28
CA SER A 164 -56.49 -30.56 -13.42
C SER A 164 -55.25 -31.35 -13.90
N ASP A 165 -54.16 -31.28 -13.13
CA ASP A 165 -53.57 -32.45 -12.47
C ASP A 165 -52.21 -32.11 -11.81
N THR A 166 -52.19 -32.30 -10.49
CA THR A 166 -51.02 -32.62 -9.64
C THR A 166 -50.89 -34.15 -9.69
N PRO A 167 -49.72 -34.83 -9.81
CA PRO A 167 -48.51 -34.62 -8.99
C PRO A 167 -47.15 -34.94 -9.66
N SER A 168 -46.05 -34.42 -9.10
CA SER A 168 -44.90 -35.24 -8.66
C SER A 168 -43.69 -34.37 -8.33
N ALA A 169 -43.23 -34.52 -7.10
CA ALA A 169 -42.01 -33.93 -6.58
C ALA A 169 -40.78 -34.51 -7.30
N PRO A 170 -39.83 -33.67 -7.75
CA PRO A 170 -38.50 -34.13 -8.12
C PRO A 170 -37.64 -34.40 -6.85
N PRO A 171 -36.74 -35.40 -6.90
CA PRO A 171 -35.88 -35.78 -5.78
C PRO A 171 -34.84 -34.71 -5.46
N MET A 172 -34.66 -34.47 -4.15
CA MET A 172 -33.58 -33.68 -3.57
C MET A 172 -32.21 -34.16 -4.07
N PRO A 173 -31.39 -33.28 -4.68
CA PRO A 173 -29.96 -33.52 -4.75
C PRO A 173 -29.34 -33.36 -3.36
N ALA A 174 -28.48 -34.32 -3.02
CA ALA A 174 -27.79 -34.46 -1.76
C ALA A 174 -27.09 -33.16 -1.32
N ALA A 175 -27.20 -32.90 -0.01
CA ALA A 175 -26.49 -31.84 0.67
C ALA A 175 -24.97 -32.00 0.44
N PRO A 176 -24.28 -30.97 -0.09
CA PRO A 176 -22.83 -30.95 -0.05
C PRO A 176 -22.40 -30.74 1.41
N GLU A 177 -21.52 -31.63 1.87
CA GLU A 177 -20.87 -31.59 3.16
C GLU A 177 -20.25 -30.20 3.37
N THR A 178 -20.66 -29.58 4.47
CA THR A 178 -20.06 -28.37 5.01
C THR A 178 -18.65 -28.70 5.49
N ASP A 179 -17.69 -28.62 4.57
CA ASP A 179 -16.28 -28.53 4.93
C ASP A 179 -16.02 -27.10 5.41
N SER A 180 -16.06 -26.95 6.74
CA SER A 180 -15.66 -25.74 7.45
C SER A 180 -14.16 -25.54 7.36
N SER A 181 -13.65 -25.29 6.16
CA SER A 181 -12.36 -24.63 5.98
C SER A 181 -12.59 -23.15 6.26
N VAL A 182 -12.30 -22.77 7.50
CA VAL A 182 -12.14 -21.38 7.92
C VAL A 182 -11.10 -20.76 6.98
N GLU A 183 -11.60 -20.10 5.94
CA GLU A 183 -10.82 -19.26 5.05
C GLU A 183 -10.34 -18.09 5.91
N CYS A 184 -9.19 -18.29 6.55
CA CYS A 184 -8.46 -17.29 7.29
C CYS A 184 -8.10 -16.19 6.30
N SER A 185 -8.99 -15.21 6.18
CA SER A 185 -8.83 -14.08 5.29
C SER A 185 -7.46 -13.43 5.56
N PRO A 186 -6.53 -13.43 4.59
CA PRO A 186 -5.23 -12.79 4.77
C PRO A 186 -5.36 -11.26 4.96
N ARG A 187 -6.57 -10.70 4.83
CA ARG A 187 -6.87 -9.30 5.20
C ARG A 187 -6.96 -9.06 6.71
N ALA A 188 -7.28 -10.07 7.53
CA ALA A 188 -7.33 -9.92 8.98
C ALA A 188 -5.93 -9.91 9.60
N LEU A 189 -4.99 -10.68 9.05
CA LEU A 189 -3.60 -10.70 9.54
C LEU A 189 -2.79 -9.44 9.15
N ALA A 190 -3.12 -8.78 8.04
CA ALA A 190 -2.47 -7.52 7.67
C ALA A 190 -2.83 -6.35 8.61
N PHE A 191 -4.00 -6.38 9.26
CA PHE A 191 -4.37 -5.39 10.27
C PHE A 191 -3.85 -5.73 11.67
N ALA A 192 -3.67 -7.01 12.00
CA ALA A 192 -3.12 -7.43 13.29
C ALA A 192 -1.62 -7.09 13.45
N VAL A 193 -0.84 -7.10 12.36
CA VAL A 193 0.59 -6.68 12.39
C VAL A 193 0.73 -5.16 12.53
N LEU A 194 -0.25 -4.36 12.09
CA LEU A 194 -0.25 -2.90 12.28
C LEU A 194 -0.88 -2.46 13.61
N SER A 195 -1.67 -3.32 14.27
CA SER A 195 -2.30 -3.04 15.56
C SER A 195 -1.55 -3.65 16.76
N GLY A 196 -0.38 -4.24 16.53
CA GLY A 196 0.49 -4.81 17.55
C GLY A 196 1.17 -3.76 18.43
N ARG A 197 0.38 -3.12 19.29
CA ARG A 197 0.73 -2.82 20.69
C ARG A 197 2.14 -2.24 20.89
N ALA A 198 2.33 -1.02 20.38
CA ALA A 198 3.29 -0.07 20.93
C ALA A 198 2.86 0.34 22.34
N ASN A 199 3.06 -0.55 23.31
CA ASN A 199 3.20 -0.19 24.73
C ASN A 199 4.69 0.01 25.06
N ALA A 200 5.45 0.51 24.10
CA ALA A 200 6.69 1.20 24.42
C ALA A 200 6.27 2.53 25.03
N ARG A 201 6.42 2.66 26.36
CA ARG A 201 6.72 3.97 26.95
C ARG A 201 7.95 4.49 26.24
N VAL A 202 7.74 5.18 25.12
CA VAL A 202 8.70 6.13 24.59
C VAL A 202 8.70 7.24 25.62
N ALA A 203 9.56 7.08 26.63
CA ALA A 203 10.12 8.22 27.31
C ALA A 203 10.66 9.13 26.20
N ALA A 204 9.95 10.22 25.96
CA ALA A 204 10.37 11.28 25.07
C ALA A 204 11.82 11.68 25.43
N PRO A 205 12.84 11.42 24.59
CA PRO A 205 14.23 11.76 24.90
C PRO A 205 14.53 13.25 24.71
N TRP A 206 13.51 14.07 24.43
CA TRP A 206 13.67 15.46 23.99
C TRP A 206 13.62 16.48 25.14
N ASP A 207 13.28 16.08 26.37
CA ASP A 207 13.41 16.94 27.57
C ASP A 207 14.86 16.97 28.07
N MET A 208 15.80 17.27 27.18
CA MET A 208 17.11 17.79 27.53
C MET A 208 17.17 19.25 27.13
N THR A 209 16.37 20.10 27.76
CA THR A 209 16.84 21.46 28.03
C THR A 209 18.03 21.32 28.97
N PRO A 210 19.28 21.55 28.52
CA PRO A 210 20.39 21.61 29.44
C PRO A 210 20.09 22.72 30.46
N PRO A 211 20.31 22.49 31.77
CA PRO A 211 20.23 23.56 32.74
C PRO A 211 21.15 24.69 32.26
N LEU A 212 20.58 25.88 32.10
CA LEU A 212 21.34 27.08 31.76
C LEU A 212 22.51 27.19 32.75
N PRO A 213 23.75 27.33 32.29
CA PRO A 213 24.87 27.57 33.19
C PRO A 213 24.56 28.85 33.96
N SER A 214 24.43 28.73 35.28
CA SER A 214 24.32 29.87 36.18
C SER A 214 25.56 30.75 35.97
N LEU A 215 25.38 31.86 35.26
CA LEU A 215 26.43 32.85 35.07
C LEU A 215 26.88 33.35 36.46
N PRO A 216 28.19 33.39 36.74
CA PRO A 216 28.68 33.97 37.97
C PRO A 216 28.30 35.45 37.99
N ILE A 217 27.47 35.81 38.97
CA ILE A 217 27.16 37.20 39.29
C ILE A 217 28.47 37.83 39.78
N CYS A 218 29.16 38.58 38.92
CA CYS A 218 30.28 39.40 39.34
C CYS A 218 29.73 40.50 40.28
N PRO A 219 30.17 40.58 41.54
CA PRO A 219 29.88 41.75 42.36
C PRO A 219 30.62 42.95 41.77
N LEU A 220 29.87 44.00 41.43
CA LEU A 220 30.44 45.33 41.21
C LEU A 220 31.11 45.77 42.52
N GLN A 221 32.43 45.95 42.49
CA GLN A 221 33.18 46.78 43.43
C GLN A 221 33.51 48.11 42.78
#